data_AF-A0A2H0LM52-F1
#
_entry.id   AF-A0A2H0LM52-F1
#
_cell.length_a   1.000
_cell.length_b   1.000
_cell.length_c   1.000
_cell.angle_alpha   90.00
_cell.angle_beta   90.00
_cell.angle_gamma   90.00
#
_symmetry.space_group_name_H-M   'P 1'
#
loop_
_entity.id
_entity.type
_entity.pdbx_description
1 polymer ?
#
loop_
_entity_poly.entity_id
_entity_poly.type
_entity_poly.pdbx_seq_one_letter_code
_entity_poly.pdbx_strand_id
1 'polypeptide(L)'
;MDVSIQEILTQAFGFAVLFWIMKKYAWKPILDLLESRRTKISSSFEEIDKTKKELETLQNNYTARLAHIEEESRVKIQAAIQDGKQMAREIQEQARTQAKDILDKAKQDIELEADKARVTLRKEIVDLVFAATEKVVHEKLSGQKDEETIIKFVKELEASQEPLMDS
;
A
#
# COMPACT_ATOMS: atom_id res chain seq x y z
N MET A 1 -2.94 2.25 118.35
CA MET A 1 -3.63 2.38 117.06
C MET A 1 -4.74 1.35 117.07
N ASP A 2 -5.87 1.68 117.69
CA ASP A 2 -7.06 0.83 117.64
C ASP A 2 -7.71 1.07 116.28
N VAL A 3 -7.45 0.17 115.34
CA VAL A 3 -8.10 0.21 114.03
C VAL A 3 -9.57 -0.12 114.25
N SER A 4 -10.43 0.85 113.96
CA SER A 4 -11.87 0.67 114.16
C SER A 4 -12.44 -0.13 112.99
N ILE A 5 -13.25 -1.16 113.28
CA ILE A 5 -13.93 -1.98 112.25
C ILE A 5 -14.70 -1.13 111.23
N GLN A 6 -15.20 0.03 111.66
CA GLN A 6 -15.87 1.01 110.81
C GLN A 6 -14.96 1.63 109.73
N GLU A 7 -13.67 1.85 110.03
CA GLU A 7 -12.69 2.39 109.07
C GLU A 7 -12.38 1.37 107.97
N ILE A 8 -12.19 0.10 108.36
CA ILE A 8 -11.96 -1.02 107.44
C ILE A 8 -13.16 -1.20 106.51
N LEU A 9 -14.39 -1.16 107.03
CA LEU A 9 -15.61 -1.30 106.24
C LEU A 9 -15.78 -0.14 105.24
N THR A 10 -15.49 1.09 105.66
CA THR A 10 -15.60 2.27 104.79
C THR A 10 -14.55 2.23 103.67
N GLN A 11 -13.32 1.84 103.99
CA GLN A 11 -12.24 1.68 103.01
C GLN A 11 -12.53 0.52 102.04
N ALA A 12 -13.06 -0.61 102.54
CA ALA A 12 -13.47 -1.74 101.70
C ALA A 12 -14.62 -1.37 100.75
N PHE A 13 -15.60 -0.60 101.22
CA PHE A 13 -16.67 -0.09 100.37
C PHE A 13 -16.15 0.87 99.29
N GLY A 14 -15.28 1.82 99.66
CA GLY A 14 -14.63 2.71 98.70
C GLY A 14 -13.81 1.96 97.65
N PHE A 15 -13.05 0.95 98.07
CA PHE A 15 -12.31 0.06 97.17
C PHE A 15 -13.24 -0.74 96.25
N ALA A 16 -14.35 -1.27 96.76
CA ALA A 16 -15.32 -2.02 95.97
C ALA A 16 -15.98 -1.14 94.88
N VAL A 17 -16.35 0.10 95.23
CA VAL A 17 -16.91 1.07 94.27
C VAL A 17 -15.88 1.43 93.21
N LEU A 18 -14.64 1.73 93.60
CA LEU A 18 -13.55 2.04 92.67
C LEU A 18 -13.25 0.84 91.75
N PHE A 19 -13.19 -0.37 92.30
CA PHE A 19 -12.97 -1.60 91.54
C PHE A 19 -14.09 -1.83 90.52
N TRP A 20 -15.35 -1.58 90.91
CA TRP A 20 -16.49 -1.73 90.00
C TRP A 20 -16.45 -0.74 88.84
N ILE A 21 -16.11 0.53 89.12
CA ILE A 21 -15.89 1.55 88.08
C ILE A 21 -14.73 1.12 87.17
N MET A 22 -13.59 0.74 87.73
CA MET A 22 -12.43 0.32 86.93
C MET A 22 -12.74 -0.91 86.07
N LYS A 23 -13.43 -1.91 86.61
CA LYS A 23 -13.86 -3.09 85.84
C LYS A 23 -14.78 -2.71 84.68
N LYS A 24 -15.70 -1.76 84.87
CA LYS A 24 -16.63 -1.34 83.81
C LYS A 24 -15.94 -0.48 82.75
N TYR A 25 -15.06 0.44 83.15
CA TYR A 25 -14.47 1.44 82.27
C TYR A 25 -13.13 1.03 81.64
N ALA A 26 -12.28 0.24 82.32
CA ALA A 26 -10.97 -0.15 81.81
C ALA A 26 -10.97 -1.44 80.99
N TRP A 27 -11.90 -2.37 81.26
CA TRP A 27 -11.91 -3.68 80.60
C TRP A 27 -12.27 -3.60 79.12
N LYS A 28 -13.26 -2.76 78.78
CA LYS A 28 -13.71 -2.53 77.40
C LYS A 28 -12.60 -1.96 76.49
N PRO A 29 -11.94 -0.82 76.81
CA PRO A 29 -10.90 -0.27 75.94
C PRO A 29 -9.67 -1.16 75.80
N ILE A 30 -9.33 -1.96 76.82
CA ILE A 30 -8.20 -2.91 76.74
C ILE A 30 -8.51 -4.04 75.76
N LEU A 31 -9.71 -4.63 75.82
CA LEU A 31 -10.12 -5.66 74.88
C LEU A 31 -10.26 -5.10 73.46
N ASP A 32 -10.86 -3.91 73.30
CA ASP A 32 -11.01 -3.27 72.00
C ASP A 32 -9.64 -2.97 71.35
N LEU A 33 -8.63 -2.57 72.13
CA LEU A 33 -7.27 -2.36 71.64
C LEU A 33 -6.61 -3.68 71.17
N LEU A 34 -6.80 -4.76 71.94
CA LEU A 34 -6.28 -6.09 71.61
C LEU A 34 -6.94 -6.65 70.35
N GLU A 35 -8.27 -6.53 70.24
CA GLU A 35 -9.04 -6.96 69.06
C GLU A 35 -8.66 -6.13 67.82
N SER A 36 -8.49 -4.81 67.98
CA SER A 36 -8.03 -3.92 66.90
C SER A 36 -6.64 -4.31 66.41
N ARG A 37 -5.70 -4.61 67.32
CA ARG A 37 -4.36 -5.08 66.95
C ARG A 37 -4.41 -6.42 66.23
N ARG A 38 -5.19 -7.37 66.74
CA ARG A 38 -5.37 -8.69 66.11
C ARG A 38 -5.95 -8.55 64.71
N THR A 39 -7.03 -7.77 64.58
CA THR A 39 -7.73 -7.54 63.30
C THR A 39 -6.81 -6.87 62.30
N LYS A 40 -6.07 -5.83 62.71
CA LYS A 40 -5.13 -5.12 61.82
C LYS A 40 -4.03 -6.03 61.30
N ILE A 41 -3.47 -6.89 62.16
CA ILE A 41 -2.44 -7.84 61.73
C ILE A 41 -3.03 -8.86 60.75
N SER A 42 -4.19 -9.44 61.07
CA SER A 42 -4.87 -10.39 60.20
C SER A 42 -5.20 -9.79 58.84
N SER A 43 -5.77 -8.58 58.81
CA SER A 43 -6.13 -7.89 57.58
C SER A 43 -4.90 -7.56 56.74
N SER A 44 -3.78 -7.17 57.37
CA SER A 44 -2.54 -6.91 56.64
C SER A 44 -1.95 -8.19 56.02
N PHE A 45 -2.04 -9.34 56.69
CA PHE A 45 -1.62 -10.61 56.09
C PHE A 45 -2.53 -11.03 54.93
N GLU A 46 -3.84 -10.91 55.08
CA GLU A 46 -4.81 -11.21 54.02
C GLU A 46 -4.63 -10.29 52.80
N GLU A 47 -4.35 -9.00 53.03
CA GLU A 47 -4.06 -8.03 51.98
C GLU A 47 -2.76 -8.37 51.24
N ILE A 48 -1.71 -8.81 51.94
CA ILE A 48 -0.46 -9.27 51.32
C ILE A 48 -0.71 -10.48 50.42
N ASP A 49 -1.45 -11.48 50.90
CA ASP A 49 -1.72 -12.69 50.13
C ASP A 49 -2.60 -12.40 48.91
N LYS A 50 -3.61 -11.53 49.06
CA LYS A 50 -4.43 -11.06 47.95
C LYS A 50 -3.59 -10.30 46.92
N THR A 51 -2.74 -9.38 47.36
CA THR A 51 -1.87 -8.59 46.48
C THR A 51 -0.88 -9.49 45.72
N LYS A 52 -0.30 -10.49 46.38
CA LYS A 52 0.57 -11.49 45.73
C LYS A 52 -0.17 -12.25 44.64
N LYS A 53 -1.39 -12.73 44.93
CA LYS A 53 -2.20 -13.46 43.96
C LYS A 53 -2.59 -12.56 42.78
N GLU A 54 -2.97 -11.31 43.04
CA GLU A 54 -3.26 -10.32 42.00
C GLU A 54 -2.03 -10.05 41.13
N LEU A 55 -0.84 -9.89 41.73
CA LEU A 55 0.42 -9.73 41.00
C LEU A 55 0.75 -10.95 40.13
N GLU A 56 0.59 -12.17 40.63
CA GLU A 56 0.79 -13.38 39.83
C GLU A 56 -0.18 -13.44 38.65
N THR A 57 -1.47 -13.16 38.87
CA THR A 57 -2.45 -13.12 37.79
C THR A 57 -2.13 -12.03 36.77
N LEU A 58 -1.66 -10.86 37.21
CA LEU A 58 -1.29 -9.76 36.34
C LEU A 58 -0.05 -10.11 35.51
N GLN A 59 0.97 -10.73 36.11
CA GLN A 59 2.15 -11.21 35.40
C GLN A 59 1.80 -12.27 34.35
N ASN A 60 0.94 -13.23 34.69
CA ASN A 60 0.48 -14.25 33.76
C ASN A 60 -0.30 -13.63 32.59
N ASN A 61 -1.23 -12.71 32.88
CA ASN A 61 -1.99 -11.99 31.85
C ASN A 61 -1.08 -11.14 30.96
N TYR A 62 -0.09 -10.47 31.54
CA TYR A 62 0.88 -9.66 30.80
C TYR A 62 1.72 -10.53 29.87
N THR A 63 2.25 -11.65 30.38
CA THR A 63 3.04 -12.61 29.59
C THR A 63 2.21 -13.21 28.46
N ALA A 64 0.96 -13.61 28.74
CA ALA A 64 0.04 -14.11 27.71
C ALA A 64 -0.27 -13.06 26.64
N ARG A 65 -0.48 -11.80 27.04
CA ARG A 65 -0.69 -10.69 26.09
C ARG A 65 0.53 -10.44 25.22
N LEU A 66 1.74 -10.49 25.78
CA LEU A 66 2.96 -10.34 25.00
C LEU A 66 3.13 -11.46 23.98
N ALA A 67 2.88 -12.71 24.38
CA ALA A 67 2.92 -13.86 23.48
C ALA A 67 1.90 -13.71 22.33
N HIS A 68 0.67 -13.29 22.66
CA HIS A 68 -0.38 -13.05 21.65
C HIS A 68 -0.01 -11.92 20.69
N ILE A 69 0.56 -10.81 21.18
CA ILE A 69 1.01 -9.70 20.34
C ILE A 69 2.13 -10.16 19.40
N GLU A 70 3.06 -10.99 19.88
CA GLU A 70 4.13 -11.52 19.04
C GLU A 70 3.59 -12.46 17.95
N GLU A 71 2.63 -13.31 18.28
CA GLU A 71 1.94 -14.17 17.31
C GLU A 71 1.19 -13.35 16.25
N GLU A 72 0.36 -12.39 16.67
CA GLU A 72 -0.36 -11.50 15.74
C GLU A 72 0.60 -10.70 14.86
N SER A 73 1.71 -10.22 15.41
CA SER A 73 2.73 -9.49 14.66
C SER A 73 3.36 -10.38 13.60
N ARG A 74 3.72 -11.63 13.95
CA ARG A 74 4.26 -12.61 12.99
C ARG A 74 3.26 -12.91 11.87
N VAL A 75 1.98 -13.07 12.20
CA VAL A 75 0.92 -13.30 11.21
C VAL A 75 0.78 -12.09 10.28
N LYS A 76 0.71 -10.87 10.82
CA LYS A 76 0.62 -9.64 10.03
C LYS A 76 1.83 -9.44 9.11
N ILE A 77 3.04 -9.72 9.60
CA ILE A 77 4.26 -9.63 8.78
C ILE A 77 4.23 -10.66 7.65
N GLN A 78 3.82 -11.90 7.93
CA GLN A 78 3.70 -12.93 6.90
C GLN A 78 2.66 -12.57 5.83
N ALA A 79 1.50 -12.07 6.25
CA ALA A 79 0.46 -11.57 5.34
C ALA A 79 1.00 -10.44 4.46
N ALA A 80 1.65 -9.43 5.06
CA ALA A 80 2.24 -8.32 4.32
C ALA A 80 3.31 -8.77 3.31
N ILE A 81 4.14 -9.76 3.66
CA ILE A 81 5.12 -10.35 2.73
C ILE A 81 4.42 -11.08 1.59
N GLN A 82 3.34 -11.83 1.87
CA GLN A 82 2.58 -12.55 0.85
C GLN A 82 1.90 -11.58 -0.11
N ASP A 83 1.24 -10.55 0.41
CA ASP A 83 0.58 -9.49 -0.36
C ASP A 83 1.60 -8.74 -1.22
N GLY A 84 2.75 -8.37 -0.65
CA GLY A 84 3.84 -7.73 -1.39
C GLY A 84 4.38 -8.61 -2.52
N LYS A 85 4.54 -9.92 -2.28
CA LYS A 85 4.93 -10.87 -3.35
C LYS A 85 3.86 -11.01 -4.42
N GLN A 86 2.58 -10.99 -4.06
CA GLN A 86 1.48 -11.04 -5.01
C GLN A 86 1.45 -9.78 -5.88
N MET A 87 1.50 -8.61 -5.26
CA MET A 87 1.54 -7.32 -5.96
C MET A 87 2.76 -7.23 -6.89
N ALA A 88 3.94 -7.70 -6.46
CA ALA A 88 5.12 -7.74 -7.31
C ALA A 88 4.92 -8.63 -8.55
N ARG A 89 4.27 -9.79 -8.40
CA ARG A 89 3.93 -10.66 -9.53
C ARG A 89 2.94 -10.00 -10.48
N GLU A 90 1.89 -9.40 -9.95
CA GLU A 90 0.86 -8.71 -10.74
C GLU A 90 1.47 -7.53 -11.53
N ILE A 91 2.32 -6.72 -10.91
CA ILE A 91 3.04 -5.63 -11.58
C ILE A 91 3.94 -6.19 -12.69
N GLN A 92 4.68 -7.27 -12.42
CA GLN A 92 5.55 -7.88 -13.41
C GLN A 92 4.77 -8.46 -14.61
N GLU A 93 3.62 -9.08 -14.34
CA GLU A 93 2.73 -9.61 -15.38
C GLU A 93 2.11 -8.48 -16.22
N GLN A 94 1.60 -7.43 -15.58
CA GLN A 94 1.09 -6.25 -16.26
C GLN A 94 2.17 -5.58 -17.13
N ALA A 95 3.39 -5.42 -16.60
CA ALA A 95 4.50 -4.86 -17.35
C ALA A 95 4.88 -5.71 -18.57
N ARG A 96 4.86 -7.05 -18.45
CA ARG A 96 5.09 -7.96 -19.58
C ARG A 96 4.00 -7.85 -20.64
N THR A 97 2.74 -7.78 -20.23
CA THR A 97 1.61 -7.61 -21.14
C THR A 97 1.71 -6.28 -21.87
N GLN A 98 1.95 -5.17 -21.15
CA GLN A 98 2.15 -3.86 -21.76
C GLN A 98 3.34 -3.82 -22.72
N ALA A 99 4.47 -4.44 -22.35
CA ALA A 99 5.63 -4.53 -23.22
C ALA A 99 5.32 -5.31 -24.51
N LYS A 100 4.55 -6.40 -24.41
CA LYS A 100 4.09 -7.16 -25.57
C LYS A 100 3.17 -6.32 -26.46
N ASP A 101 2.21 -5.62 -25.88
CA ASP A 101 1.28 -4.76 -26.62
C ASP A 101 2.02 -3.62 -27.35
N ILE A 102 3.05 -3.03 -26.71
CA ILE A 102 3.91 -2.02 -27.33
C ILE A 102 4.68 -2.62 -28.51
N LEU A 103 5.27 -3.81 -28.34
CA LEU A 103 6.01 -4.48 -29.42
C LEU A 103 5.10 -4.86 -30.60
N ASP A 104 3.90 -5.34 -30.32
CA ASP A 104 2.94 -5.73 -31.36
C ASP A 104 2.44 -4.50 -32.12
N LYS A 105 2.16 -3.39 -31.44
CA LYS A 105 1.86 -2.09 -32.09
C LYS A 105 3.03 -1.58 -32.91
N ALA A 106 4.25 -1.61 -32.37
CA ALA A 106 5.44 -1.16 -33.10
C ALA A 106 5.66 -1.97 -34.38
N LYS A 107 5.42 -3.29 -34.37
CA LYS A 107 5.47 -4.12 -35.58
C LYS A 107 4.41 -3.71 -36.60
N GLN A 108 3.18 -3.48 -36.17
CA GLN A 108 2.10 -3.01 -37.05
C GLN A 108 2.44 -1.65 -37.67
N ASP A 109 2.98 -0.72 -36.88
CA ASP A 109 3.40 0.59 -37.37
C ASP A 109 4.56 0.48 -38.37
N ILE A 110 5.52 -0.41 -38.13
CA ILE A 110 6.63 -0.68 -39.06
C ILE A 110 6.11 -1.26 -40.38
N GLU A 111 5.18 -2.21 -40.35
CA GLU A 111 4.59 -2.79 -41.56
C GLU A 111 3.84 -1.71 -42.36
N LEU A 112 3.05 -0.88 -41.68
CA LEU A 112 2.32 0.23 -42.30
C LEU A 112 3.26 1.26 -42.94
N GLU A 113 4.34 1.66 -42.24
CA GLU A 113 5.34 2.59 -42.77
C GLU A 113 6.14 1.97 -43.93
N ALA A 114 6.46 0.68 -43.86
CA ALA A 114 7.12 -0.02 -44.97
C ALA A 114 6.26 -0.04 -46.23
N ASP A 115 4.95 -0.26 -46.10
CA ASP A 115 4.03 -0.22 -47.23
C ASP A 115 3.85 1.20 -47.78
N LYS A 116 3.78 2.23 -46.93
CA LYS A 116 3.82 3.64 -47.38
C LYS A 116 5.11 3.94 -48.14
N ALA A 117 6.27 3.54 -47.61
CA ALA A 117 7.56 3.75 -48.24
C ALA A 117 7.64 3.07 -49.62
N ARG A 118 7.09 1.86 -49.76
CA ARG A 118 6.99 1.15 -51.06
C ARG A 118 6.13 1.91 -52.06
N VAL A 119 5.00 2.49 -51.63
CA VAL A 119 4.13 3.30 -52.50
C VAL A 119 4.87 4.56 -52.97
N THR A 120 5.54 5.26 -52.05
CA THR A 120 6.35 6.44 -52.39
C THR A 120 7.48 6.10 -53.36
N LEU A 121 8.22 5.02 -53.10
CA LEU A 121 9.31 4.57 -53.97
C LEU A 121 8.82 4.21 -55.38
N ARG A 122 7.66 3.56 -55.51
CA ARG A 122 7.06 3.29 -56.83
C ARG A 122 6.77 4.58 -57.59
N LYS A 123 6.27 5.61 -56.91
CA LYS A 123 6.00 6.91 -57.52
C LYS A 123 7.30 7.56 -58.01
N GLU A 124 8.34 7.59 -57.17
CA GLU A 124 9.66 8.12 -57.55
C GLU A 124 10.29 7.37 -58.73
N ILE A 125 10.15 6.04 -58.78
CA ILE A 125 10.64 5.22 -59.90
C ILE A 125 9.88 5.59 -61.18
N VAL A 126 8.55 5.74 -61.12
CA VAL A 126 7.75 6.14 -62.29
C VAL A 126 8.21 7.51 -62.80
N ASP A 127 8.39 8.48 -61.91
CA ASP A 127 8.88 9.82 -62.27
C ASP A 127 10.28 9.77 -62.90
N LEU A 128 11.19 8.93 -62.37
CA LEU A 128 12.53 8.73 -62.92
C LEU A 128 12.49 8.07 -64.30
N VAL A 129 11.62 7.09 -64.51
CA VAL A 129 11.44 6.42 -65.82
C VAL A 129 10.88 7.39 -66.85
N PHE A 130 9.92 8.24 -66.48
CA PHE A 130 9.44 9.31 -67.36
C PHE A 130 10.56 10.27 -67.75
N ALA A 131 11.34 10.76 -66.78
CA ALA A 131 12.47 11.66 -67.06
C ALA A 131 13.55 11.01 -67.94
N ALA A 132 13.86 9.73 -67.72
CA ALA A 132 14.79 8.98 -68.55
C ALA A 132 14.26 8.79 -69.98
N THR A 133 12.96 8.48 -70.12
CA THR A 133 12.30 8.32 -71.42
C THR A 133 12.29 9.64 -72.19
N GLU A 134 11.95 10.75 -71.53
CA GLU A 134 11.99 12.10 -72.11
C GLU A 134 13.40 12.42 -72.64
N LYS A 135 14.44 12.14 -71.85
CA LYS A 135 15.83 12.35 -72.27
C LYS A 135 16.22 11.49 -73.48
N VAL A 136 15.86 10.21 -73.50
CA VAL A 136 16.16 9.30 -74.63
C VAL A 136 15.40 9.72 -75.89
N VAL A 137 14.13 10.11 -75.75
CA VAL A 137 13.31 10.61 -76.87
C VAL A 137 13.90 11.90 -77.42
N HIS A 138 14.31 12.84 -76.55
CA HIS A 138 14.98 14.07 -76.97
C HIS A 138 16.32 13.80 -77.67
N GLU A 139 17.11 12.85 -77.18
CA GLU A 139 18.38 12.45 -77.81
C GLU A 139 18.16 11.75 -79.16
N LYS A 140 17.10 10.95 -79.32
CA LYS A 140 16.74 10.35 -80.61
C LYS A 140 16.21 11.37 -81.62
N LEU A 141 15.34 12.28 -81.18
CA LEU A 141 14.76 13.34 -82.00
C LEU A 141 15.76 14.44 -82.40
N SER A 142 16.93 14.51 -81.76
CA SER A 142 18.01 15.44 -82.14
C SER A 142 18.87 14.94 -83.31
N GLY A 143 18.58 13.76 -83.86
CA GLY A 143 19.12 13.32 -85.14
C GLY A 143 18.46 14.08 -86.30
N GLN A 144 19.26 14.73 -87.15
CA GLN A 144 18.85 15.51 -88.34
C GLN A 144 17.83 14.85 -89.30
N LYS A 145 17.52 13.55 -89.16
CA LYS A 145 16.56 12.82 -90.01
C LYS A 145 15.10 12.93 -89.59
N ASP A 146 14.82 13.40 -88.37
CA ASP A 146 13.46 13.42 -87.84
C ASP A 146 12.71 14.72 -88.15
N GLU A 147 13.42 15.85 -88.26
CA GLU A 147 12.85 17.14 -88.67
C GLU A 147 12.22 17.06 -90.07
N GLU A 148 12.89 16.35 -90.99
CA GLU A 148 12.41 16.12 -92.35
C GLU A 148 11.17 15.21 -92.41
N THR A 149 11.06 14.27 -91.46
CA THR A 149 9.92 13.34 -91.35
C THR A 149 8.71 14.02 -90.69
N ILE A 150 8.93 14.86 -89.69
CA ILE A 150 7.89 15.68 -89.06
C ILE A 150 7.34 16.72 -90.04
N ILE A 151 8.21 17.40 -90.79
CA ILE A 151 7.79 18.33 -91.85
C ILE A 151 6.99 17.60 -92.93
N LYS A 152 7.38 16.39 -93.33
CA LYS A 152 6.58 15.57 -94.27
C LYS A 152 5.20 15.20 -93.70
N PHE A 153 5.11 14.83 -92.42
CA PHE A 153 3.85 14.44 -91.80
C PHE A 153 2.90 15.63 -91.60
N VAL A 154 3.42 16.79 -91.19
CA VAL A 154 2.63 18.04 -91.12
C VAL A 154 2.13 18.44 -92.50
N LYS A 155 2.98 18.31 -93.53
CA LYS A 155 2.63 18.62 -94.92
C LYS A 155 1.59 17.67 -95.50
N GLU A 156 1.59 16.38 -95.10
CA GLU A 156 0.52 15.43 -95.46
C GLU A 156 -0.80 15.73 -94.75
N LEU A 157 -0.77 16.22 -93.50
CA LEU A 157 -1.98 16.64 -92.78
C LEU A 157 -2.57 17.94 -93.32
N GLU A 158 -1.73 18.91 -93.70
CA GLU A 158 -2.16 20.15 -94.38
C GLU A 158 -2.72 19.85 -95.78
N ALA A 159 -2.09 18.95 -96.55
CA ALA A 159 -2.60 18.51 -97.84
C ALA A 159 -3.92 17.72 -97.76
N SER A 160 -4.29 17.24 -96.57
CA SER A 160 -5.55 16.54 -96.32
C SER A 160 -6.68 17.49 -95.85
N GLN A 161 -6.39 18.77 -95.56
CA GLN A 161 -7.37 19.76 -95.07
C GLN A 161 -7.79 20.84 -96.10
N GLU A 162 -7.25 20.88 -97.30
CA GLU A 162 -7.78 21.70 -98.42
C GLU A 162 -8.16 20.79 -99.58
N PRO A 163 -9.42 20.83 -100.08
CA PRO A 163 -9.96 22.04 -100.71
C PRO A 163 -11.49 22.23 -100.59
N LEU A 164 -11.98 23.41 -100.18
CA LEU A 164 -13.29 23.92 -100.63
C LEU A 164 -13.35 25.46 -100.55
N MET A 165 -13.91 26.05 -101.62
CA MET A 165 -14.20 27.47 -101.92
C MET A 165 -13.10 28.13 -102.78
N ASP A 166 -13.13 28.02 -104.12
CA ASP A 166 -14.11 28.57 -105.08
C ASP A 166 -14.43 30.05 -104.86
N SER A 167 -13.62 30.92 -105.49
CA SER A 167 -14.03 31.98 -106.46
C SER A 167 -12.89 32.97 -106.68
#